data_AF-A0AA39PKJ8-F1
#
_entry.id   AF-A0AA39PKJ8-F1
#
_cell.length_a   1.000
_cell.length_b   1.000
_cell.length_c   1.000
_cell.angle_alpha   90.00
_cell.angle_beta   90.00
_cell.angle_gamma   90.00
#
_symmetry.space_group_name_H-M   'P 1'
#
loop_
_entity.id
_entity.type
_entity.pdbx_description
1 polymer ?
#
loop_
_entity_poly.entity_id
_entity_poly.type
_entity_poly.pdbx_seq_one_letter_code
_entity_poly.pdbx_strand_id
1 'polypeptide(L)'
;MYFPINPEALGNEAQDHLGWCPESSPILCGSLYFLVALLELVQSLSLRRDRNDGIHLAVGPHCGTIRGNVSDINAGVNPSYFKTIVSFGDSYTDGGVNDGSPLAPAVIIPPSVLAGGRSTDGPVWIEWVANDTGAKLMDYAQSGACIDLELWPSNPRKVDFLGQMSIFLNQSNVLDPDTTLYSIFFGINDYIASLIDGDHLQEAAQVLLAQIKILSSAPTNGRSFMVLDVYGRGTHTASGEAFKQTIYNGISDFHTGSDKLNVAYVDFSRIWDGVLGTTPGYEAFGYTSTDDCVDCSGNCDANGWCLDPAHYFYWISGHPSNETMRIMADYVHEVLAGCQVA
;
A
#
# COMPACT_ATOMS: atom_id res chain seq x y z
N MET A 1 23.25 26.47 -52.46
CA MET A 1 23.34 27.75 -51.72
C MET A 1 23.65 27.37 -50.27
N TYR A 2 24.95 27.23 -49.99
CA TYR A 2 25.52 27.08 -48.65
C TYR A 2 25.66 28.49 -48.06
N PHE A 3 25.37 28.68 -46.78
CA PHE A 3 26.36 28.85 -45.72
C PHE A 3 25.64 28.89 -44.34
N PRO A 4 26.34 28.50 -43.27
CA PRO A 4 25.84 28.02 -41.98
C PRO A 4 25.77 29.15 -40.94
N ILE A 5 25.09 28.88 -39.83
CA ILE A 5 25.13 29.77 -38.66
C ILE A 5 26.15 29.21 -37.65
N ASN A 6 27.02 30.12 -37.25
CA ASN A 6 28.22 29.99 -36.44
C ASN A 6 27.91 29.70 -34.96
N PRO A 7 28.56 28.73 -34.29
CA PRO A 7 28.48 28.55 -32.85
C PRO A 7 29.63 29.30 -32.17
N GLU A 8 29.47 30.60 -31.92
CA GLU A 8 30.35 31.38 -31.03
C GLU A 8 29.74 32.76 -30.75
N ALA A 9 28.92 32.86 -29.70
CA ALA A 9 28.61 34.11 -29.01
C ALA A 9 27.93 33.77 -27.67
N LEU A 10 28.37 34.43 -26.60
CA LEU A 10 28.04 34.21 -25.17
C LEU A 10 28.91 33.08 -24.57
N GLY A 11 30.13 33.32 -24.09
CA GLY A 11 30.52 34.43 -23.21
C GLY A 11 30.21 34.02 -21.77
N ASN A 12 31.25 33.54 -21.07
CA ASN A 12 31.27 33.14 -19.66
C ASN A 12 30.53 34.14 -18.75
N GLU A 13 29.49 33.68 -18.06
CA GLU A 13 29.05 34.23 -16.77
C GLU A 13 28.00 33.27 -16.15
N ALA A 14 28.45 32.11 -15.66
CA ALA A 14 27.63 31.20 -14.87
C ALA A 14 28.50 30.32 -13.95
N GLN A 15 29.47 30.91 -13.27
CA GLN A 15 30.14 30.33 -12.12
C GLN A 15 30.54 31.50 -11.21
N ASP A 16 29.62 31.97 -10.38
CA ASP A 16 29.91 32.67 -9.11
C ASP A 16 28.60 33.09 -8.41
N HIS A 17 27.87 32.10 -7.90
CA HIS A 17 26.93 32.31 -6.78
C HIS A 17 27.10 31.20 -5.76
N LEU A 18 28.35 30.96 -5.34
CA LEU A 18 28.62 30.41 -4.02
C LEU A 18 28.50 31.56 -3.02
N GLY A 19 27.42 31.51 -2.23
CA GLY A 19 27.06 32.53 -1.26
C GLY A 19 28.20 32.84 -0.29
N TRP A 20 28.61 34.11 -0.31
CA TRP A 20 29.32 34.74 0.79
C TRP A 20 28.43 34.75 2.04
N CYS A 21 28.78 33.97 3.05
CA CYS A 21 28.26 34.15 4.41
C CYS A 21 29.21 35.09 5.17
N PRO A 22 28.79 36.32 5.55
CA PRO A 22 29.56 37.12 6.48
C PRO A 22 29.55 36.48 7.88
N GLU A 23 30.71 36.40 8.53
CA GLU A 23 30.95 35.75 9.83
C GLU A 23 30.14 36.33 11.02
N SER A 24 29.26 37.31 10.80
CA SER A 24 28.62 38.06 11.87
C SER A 24 27.22 37.59 12.30
N SER A 25 26.60 36.56 11.69
CA SER A 25 25.27 36.07 12.15
C SER A 25 24.91 34.65 11.67
N PRO A 26 25.40 33.58 12.32
CA PRO A 26 25.02 32.19 11.98
C PRO A 26 23.53 31.85 12.25
N ILE A 27 22.82 32.69 13.00
CA ILE A 27 21.42 32.45 13.39
C ILE A 27 20.45 32.71 12.23
N LEU A 28 20.69 33.74 11.40
CA LEU A 28 19.77 34.09 10.30
C LEU A 28 19.79 33.08 9.15
N CYS A 29 20.94 32.46 8.88
CA CYS A 29 21.08 31.51 7.77
C CYS A 29 20.37 30.18 8.08
N GLY A 30 20.45 29.70 9.32
CA GLY A 30 19.71 28.51 9.77
C GLY A 30 18.19 28.69 9.69
N SER A 31 17.68 29.89 10.01
CA SER A 31 16.25 30.21 9.93
C SER A 31 15.73 30.22 8.49
N LEU A 32 16.54 30.66 7.52
CA LEU A 32 16.12 30.72 6.11
C LEU A 32 16.07 29.32 5.48
N TYR A 33 17.03 28.44 5.77
CA TYR A 33 16.98 27.03 5.35
C TYR A 33 15.79 26.28 5.98
N PHE A 34 15.50 26.54 7.26
CA PHE A 34 14.32 25.97 7.93
C PHE A 34 13.01 26.44 7.28
N LEU A 35 12.92 27.72 6.91
CA LEU A 35 11.75 28.30 6.25
C LEU A 35 11.53 27.74 4.84
N VAL A 36 12.60 27.53 4.06
CA VAL A 36 12.50 26.93 2.71
C VAL A 36 12.10 25.46 2.79
N ALA A 37 12.70 24.68 3.71
CA ALA A 37 12.31 23.29 3.94
C ALA A 37 10.85 23.16 4.43
N LEU A 38 10.39 24.07 5.30
CA LEU A 38 8.98 24.13 5.69
C LEU A 38 8.07 24.47 4.51
N LEU A 39 8.47 25.41 3.65
CA LEU A 39 7.68 25.82 2.48
C LEU A 39 7.52 24.66 1.48
N GLU A 40 8.59 23.90 1.23
CA GLU A 40 8.57 22.73 0.35
C GLU A 40 7.67 21.62 0.93
N LEU A 41 7.72 21.39 2.25
CA LEU A 41 6.84 20.44 2.94
C LEU A 41 5.36 20.85 2.78
N VAL A 42 5.04 22.12 3.05
CA VAL A 42 3.67 22.66 2.96
C VAL A 42 3.14 22.63 1.52
N GLN A 43 3.98 22.92 0.52
CA GLN A 43 3.61 22.80 -0.89
C GLN A 43 3.36 21.36 -1.30
N SER A 44 4.19 20.40 -0.86
CA SER A 44 3.97 18.98 -1.12
C SER A 44 2.68 18.45 -0.48
N LEU A 45 2.37 18.91 0.74
CA LEU A 45 1.16 18.53 1.46
C LEU A 45 -0.10 19.13 0.81
N SER A 46 -0.02 20.37 0.31
CA SER A 46 -1.12 21.00 -0.43
C SER A 46 -1.35 20.33 -1.79
N LEU A 47 -0.27 20.01 -2.53
CA LEU A 47 -0.36 19.27 -3.79
C LEU A 47 -0.88 17.83 -3.62
N ARG A 48 -0.65 17.17 -2.48
CA ARG A 48 -1.25 15.86 -2.19
C ARG A 48 -2.74 15.98 -1.86
N ARG A 49 -3.16 16.99 -1.08
CA ARG A 49 -4.58 17.24 -0.76
C ARG A 49 -5.43 17.50 -2.00
N ASP A 50 -4.91 18.21 -3.01
CA ASP A 50 -5.65 18.50 -4.23
C ASP A 50 -5.71 17.32 -5.22
N ARG A 51 -4.97 16.22 -4.99
CA ARG A 51 -4.86 15.08 -5.93
C ARG A 51 -5.85 13.95 -5.69
N ASN A 52 -6.53 13.92 -4.54
CA ASN A 52 -7.39 12.83 -4.10
C ASN A 52 -8.74 13.38 -3.61
N ASP A 53 -9.29 14.35 -4.35
CA ASP A 53 -10.59 14.99 -4.06
C ASP A 53 -10.70 15.56 -2.63
N GLY A 54 -9.59 16.04 -2.07
CA GLY A 54 -9.54 16.55 -0.68
C GLY A 54 -9.41 15.46 0.39
N ILE A 55 -9.52 14.17 0.03
CA ILE A 55 -9.28 13.05 0.93
C ILE A 55 -7.78 12.89 1.20
N HIS A 56 -7.39 12.82 2.46
CA HIS A 56 -6.00 12.76 2.87
C HIS A 56 -5.81 12.03 4.20
N LEU A 57 -4.59 11.58 4.48
CA LEU A 57 -4.24 11.03 5.78
C LEU A 57 -4.37 12.09 6.88
N ALA A 58 -5.16 11.79 7.90
CA ALA A 58 -5.24 12.55 9.16
C ALA A 58 -4.52 11.84 10.33
N VAL A 59 -3.95 10.67 10.05
CA VAL A 59 -3.12 9.88 10.96
C VAL A 59 -1.82 9.52 10.24
N GLY A 60 -0.72 9.47 10.99
CA GLY A 60 0.56 8.99 10.49
C GLY A 60 0.91 7.60 11.02
N PRO A 61 1.96 6.99 10.44
CA PRO A 61 2.40 5.67 10.83
C PRO A 61 2.92 5.63 12.27
N HIS A 62 2.72 4.49 12.92
CA HIS A 62 3.27 4.20 14.24
C HIS A 62 4.59 3.46 14.08
N CYS A 63 5.66 4.20 13.79
CA CYS A 63 6.98 3.62 13.61
C CYS A 63 7.51 2.98 14.90
N GLY A 64 7.99 1.74 14.82
CA GLY A 64 8.61 1.05 15.95
C GLY A 64 9.93 0.39 15.60
N THR A 65 10.25 -0.71 16.27
CA THR A 65 11.54 -1.42 16.16
C THR A 65 11.36 -2.78 15.53
N ILE A 66 12.33 -3.23 14.72
CA ILE A 66 12.29 -4.54 14.03
C ILE A 66 11.97 -5.70 14.98
N ARG A 67 12.39 -5.62 16.25
CA ARG A 67 11.99 -6.56 17.31
C ARG A 67 11.06 -5.87 18.30
N GLY A 68 9.97 -6.52 18.68
CA GLY A 68 9.05 -6.02 19.70
C GLY A 68 7.59 -6.24 19.33
N ASN A 69 6.73 -5.36 19.84
CA ASN A 69 5.31 -5.35 19.48
C ASN A 69 5.15 -4.93 18.01
N VAL A 70 4.04 -5.36 17.41
CA VAL A 70 3.66 -4.93 16.05
C VAL A 70 3.66 -3.41 15.95
N SER A 71 4.31 -2.91 14.91
CA SER A 71 4.42 -1.49 14.58
C SER A 71 4.72 -1.34 13.09
N ASP A 72 4.56 -0.15 12.53
CA ASP A 72 5.01 0.11 11.17
C ASP A 72 6.55 0.11 11.12
N ILE A 73 7.13 -0.61 10.16
CA ILE A 73 8.59 -0.67 9.97
C ILE A 73 8.98 -0.75 8.51
N ASN A 74 10.18 -0.26 8.21
CA ASN A 74 10.90 -0.48 6.99
C ASN A 74 12.37 -0.83 7.28
N ALA A 75 12.74 -2.10 7.09
CA ALA A 75 14.08 -2.63 7.24
C ALA A 75 14.69 -2.94 5.86
N GLY A 76 14.96 -1.89 5.07
CA GLY A 76 15.73 -1.99 3.81
C GLY A 76 14.91 -2.00 2.52
N VAL A 77 13.57 -1.89 2.58
CA VAL A 77 12.70 -1.80 1.39
C VAL A 77 12.77 -0.38 0.83
N ASN A 78 13.31 -0.21 -0.38
CA ASN A 78 13.50 1.10 -0.99
C ASN A 78 12.66 1.27 -2.28
N PRO A 79 11.59 2.10 -2.25
CA PRO A 79 10.69 2.27 -3.38
C PRO A 79 11.33 2.88 -4.63
N SER A 80 12.45 3.61 -4.50
CA SER A 80 13.14 4.22 -5.65
C SER A 80 13.86 3.21 -6.56
N TYR A 81 14.01 1.96 -6.13
CA TYR A 81 14.68 0.91 -6.90
C TYR A 81 13.72 -0.10 -7.54
N PHE A 82 12.42 -0.03 -7.23
CA PHE A 82 11.48 -1.01 -7.77
C PHE A 82 11.27 -0.79 -9.26
N LYS A 83 11.51 -1.86 -10.02
CA LYS A 83 11.12 -1.97 -11.43
C LYS A 83 9.90 -2.85 -11.60
N THR A 84 9.72 -3.80 -10.68
CA THR A 84 8.58 -4.73 -10.67
C THR A 84 8.03 -4.84 -9.26
N ILE A 85 6.71 -4.84 -9.15
CA ILE A 85 5.98 -5.21 -7.95
C ILE A 85 5.18 -6.46 -8.27
N VAL A 86 5.40 -7.54 -7.53
CA VAL A 86 4.60 -8.76 -7.57
C VAL A 86 3.68 -8.73 -6.36
N SER A 87 2.36 -8.69 -6.58
CA SER A 87 1.38 -8.54 -5.50
C SER A 87 0.53 -9.79 -5.33
N PHE A 88 0.38 -10.20 -4.07
CA PHE A 88 -0.51 -11.27 -3.63
C PHE A 88 -1.45 -10.71 -2.58
N GLY A 89 -2.72 -11.12 -2.63
CA GLY A 89 -3.70 -10.64 -1.67
C GLY A 89 -5.14 -10.98 -2.01
N ASP A 90 -6.04 -10.24 -1.41
CA ASP A 90 -7.49 -10.43 -1.56
C ASP A 90 -8.16 -9.30 -2.37
N SER A 91 -9.43 -9.02 -2.10
CA SER A 91 -10.22 -7.99 -2.78
C SER A 91 -9.72 -6.58 -2.58
N TYR A 92 -8.88 -6.32 -1.57
CA TYR A 92 -8.27 -5.00 -1.38
C TYR A 92 -7.08 -4.79 -2.32
N THR A 93 -6.59 -5.86 -2.96
CA THR A 93 -5.42 -5.84 -3.84
C THR A 93 -5.76 -6.30 -5.26
N ASP A 94 -6.85 -7.04 -5.46
CA ASP A 94 -7.27 -7.60 -6.75
C ASP A 94 -7.64 -6.51 -7.78
N GLY A 95 -6.79 -6.38 -8.79
CA GLY A 95 -6.92 -5.55 -9.98
C GLY A 95 -7.89 -6.08 -11.05
N GLY A 96 -8.58 -7.19 -10.81
CA GLY A 96 -9.53 -7.82 -11.75
C GLY A 96 -8.87 -8.76 -12.77
N VAL A 97 -7.54 -8.89 -12.76
CA VAL A 97 -6.76 -9.90 -13.49
C VAL A 97 -5.68 -10.43 -12.55
N ASN A 98 -5.54 -11.75 -12.47
CA ASN A 98 -4.86 -12.44 -11.38
C ASN A 98 -3.74 -13.41 -11.84
N ASP A 99 -3.16 -13.14 -13.00
CA ASP A 99 -2.09 -13.94 -13.61
C ASP A 99 -0.78 -13.14 -13.83
N GLY A 100 -0.68 -11.93 -13.28
CA GLY A 100 0.47 -11.05 -13.45
C GLY A 100 0.54 -10.34 -14.82
N SER A 101 -0.46 -10.50 -15.68
CA SER A 101 -0.57 -9.74 -16.94
C SER A 101 -1.10 -8.31 -16.69
N PRO A 102 -0.98 -7.39 -17.68
CA PRO A 102 -1.46 -6.03 -17.52
C PRO A 102 -2.95 -5.95 -17.18
N LEU A 103 -3.29 -5.12 -16.21
CA LEU A 103 -4.67 -4.90 -15.79
C LEU A 103 -5.47 -4.12 -16.85
N ALA A 104 -6.78 -4.39 -16.92
CA ALA A 104 -7.71 -3.53 -17.66
C ALA A 104 -7.83 -2.14 -16.99
N PRO A 105 -8.30 -1.10 -17.69
CA PRO A 105 -8.58 0.19 -17.07
C PRO A 105 -9.55 0.07 -15.89
N ALA A 106 -9.25 0.72 -14.77
CA ALA A 106 -10.10 0.78 -13.59
C ALA A 106 -11.26 1.76 -13.80
N VAL A 107 -12.26 1.35 -14.59
CA VAL A 107 -13.42 2.17 -14.94
C VAL A 107 -14.70 1.45 -14.57
N ILE A 108 -15.61 2.16 -13.92
CA ILE A 108 -16.96 1.68 -13.62
C ILE A 108 -17.81 1.68 -14.90
N ILE A 109 -18.40 0.53 -15.22
CA ILE A 109 -19.38 0.38 -16.30
C ILE A 109 -20.68 -0.13 -15.67
N PRO A 110 -21.68 0.74 -15.44
CA PRO A 110 -22.95 0.33 -14.87
C PRO A 110 -23.63 -0.77 -15.71
N PRO A 111 -24.35 -1.72 -15.07
CA PRO A 111 -24.69 -1.75 -13.64
C PRO A 111 -23.62 -2.40 -12.75
N SER A 112 -22.43 -2.72 -13.28
CA SER A 112 -21.35 -3.25 -12.46
C SER A 112 -20.90 -2.22 -11.44
N VAL A 113 -20.71 -2.67 -10.20
CA VAL A 113 -20.10 -1.89 -9.11
C VAL A 113 -18.59 -2.11 -9.02
N LEU A 114 -18.01 -2.89 -9.94
CA LEU A 114 -16.58 -3.20 -9.95
C LEU A 114 -15.88 -2.41 -11.05
N ALA A 115 -14.93 -1.54 -10.68
CA ALA A 115 -14.17 -0.74 -11.64
C ALA A 115 -13.15 -1.64 -12.35
N GLY A 116 -13.35 -1.97 -13.63
CA GLY A 116 -12.43 -2.87 -14.35
C GLY A 116 -12.18 -4.22 -13.65
N GLY A 117 -13.12 -4.68 -12.81
CA GLY A 117 -12.99 -5.90 -11.99
C GLY A 117 -12.54 -5.70 -10.53
N ARG A 118 -12.07 -4.51 -10.14
CA ARG A 118 -11.67 -4.21 -8.76
C ARG A 118 -12.89 -4.14 -7.83
N SER A 119 -12.75 -4.55 -6.57
CA SER A 119 -13.76 -4.37 -5.52
C SER A 119 -13.81 -2.93 -4.96
N THR A 120 -13.72 -1.94 -5.84
CA THR A 120 -13.75 -0.50 -5.55
C THR A 120 -14.20 0.26 -6.81
N ASP A 121 -14.36 1.58 -6.74
CA ASP A 121 -14.78 2.46 -7.84
C ASP A 121 -13.63 3.00 -8.71
N GLY A 122 -12.40 2.60 -8.43
CA GLY A 122 -11.20 2.97 -9.18
C GLY A 122 -10.04 1.99 -9.00
N PRO A 123 -8.79 2.46 -9.13
CA PRO A 123 -7.60 1.65 -8.83
C PRO A 123 -7.52 1.24 -7.35
N VAL A 124 -6.98 0.05 -7.08
CA VAL A 124 -6.63 -0.38 -5.72
C VAL A 124 -5.29 0.21 -5.25
N TRP A 125 -4.99 0.14 -3.95
CA TRP A 125 -3.81 0.78 -3.36
C TRP A 125 -2.49 0.40 -4.06
N ILE A 126 -2.32 -0.85 -4.48
CA ILE A 126 -1.07 -1.31 -5.09
C ILE A 126 -0.87 -0.77 -6.51
N GLU A 127 -1.96 -0.45 -7.22
CA GLU A 127 -1.88 0.24 -8.52
C GLU A 127 -1.35 1.67 -8.34
N TRP A 128 -1.76 2.35 -7.26
CA TRP A 128 -1.25 3.67 -6.90
C TRP A 128 0.24 3.63 -6.51
N VAL A 129 0.66 2.64 -5.71
CA VAL A 129 2.08 2.45 -5.38
C VAL A 129 2.93 2.16 -6.63
N ALA A 130 2.44 1.31 -7.54
CA ALA A 130 3.11 1.02 -8.80
C ALA A 130 3.22 2.27 -9.69
N ASN A 131 2.16 3.05 -9.81
CA ASN A 131 2.15 4.29 -10.56
C ASN A 131 3.13 5.33 -9.99
N ASP A 132 3.14 5.51 -8.67
CA ASP A 132 4.01 6.49 -8.01
C ASP A 132 5.50 6.14 -8.09
N THR A 133 5.81 4.85 -8.17
CA THR A 133 7.20 4.34 -8.31
C THR A 133 7.61 4.15 -9.77
N GLY A 134 6.65 4.14 -10.70
CA GLY A 134 6.87 3.77 -12.11
C GLY A 134 7.18 2.29 -12.32
N ALA A 135 6.93 1.44 -11.31
CA ALA A 135 7.17 0.01 -11.38
C ALA A 135 6.08 -0.71 -12.19
N LYS A 136 6.46 -1.79 -12.87
CA LYS A 136 5.50 -2.72 -13.46
C LYS A 136 4.78 -3.49 -12.35
N LEU A 137 3.46 -3.42 -12.30
CA LEU A 137 2.65 -4.28 -11.45
C LEU A 137 2.42 -5.65 -12.12
N MET A 138 2.66 -6.71 -11.36
CA MET A 138 2.26 -8.09 -11.66
C MET A 138 1.32 -8.53 -10.53
N ASP A 139 0.03 -8.44 -10.79
CA ASP A 139 -1.01 -8.73 -9.80
C ASP A 139 -1.48 -10.18 -9.89
N TYR A 140 -1.45 -10.87 -8.75
CA TYR A 140 -1.96 -12.23 -8.55
C TYR A 140 -3.08 -12.27 -7.50
N ALA A 141 -3.43 -11.13 -6.90
CA ALA A 141 -4.46 -11.07 -5.89
C ALA A 141 -5.81 -11.53 -6.45
N GLN A 142 -6.62 -12.12 -5.57
CA GLN A 142 -7.94 -12.64 -5.93
C GLN A 142 -8.95 -12.28 -4.86
N SER A 143 -10.01 -11.60 -5.24
CA SER A 143 -11.10 -11.23 -4.36
C SER A 143 -11.67 -12.46 -3.65
N GLY A 144 -11.73 -12.38 -2.32
CA GLY A 144 -12.17 -13.45 -1.41
C GLY A 144 -11.06 -14.41 -0.97
N ALA A 145 -9.82 -14.21 -1.40
CA ALA A 145 -8.72 -15.08 -1.01
C ALA A 145 -8.44 -14.98 0.49
N CYS A 146 -8.40 -16.15 1.13
CA CYS A 146 -7.76 -16.35 2.43
C CYS A 146 -6.31 -16.81 2.23
N ILE A 147 -5.57 -17.05 3.30
CA ILE A 147 -4.22 -17.59 3.19
C ILE A 147 -4.25 -19.05 2.74
N ASP A 148 -5.11 -19.90 3.33
CA ASP A 148 -5.15 -21.35 3.07
C ASP A 148 -6.57 -21.92 3.15
N LEU A 149 -7.10 -22.43 2.04
CA LEU A 149 -8.45 -23.01 2.01
C LEU A 149 -8.61 -24.26 2.88
N GLU A 150 -7.54 -24.97 3.22
CA GLU A 150 -7.61 -26.13 4.11
C GLU A 150 -7.97 -25.71 5.54
N LEU A 151 -7.60 -24.49 5.95
CA LEU A 151 -7.96 -23.90 7.24
C LEU A 151 -9.38 -23.32 7.24
N TRP A 152 -9.87 -22.91 6.06
CA TRP A 152 -11.09 -22.11 5.92
C TRP A 152 -12.12 -22.75 4.97
N PRO A 153 -12.68 -23.93 5.32
CA PRO A 153 -13.60 -24.66 4.46
C PRO A 153 -14.88 -23.86 4.13
N SER A 154 -15.31 -22.93 4.99
CA SER A 154 -16.47 -22.05 4.74
C SER A 154 -16.20 -20.92 3.74
N ASN A 155 -14.95 -20.69 3.32
CA ASN A 155 -14.65 -19.60 2.39
C ASN A 155 -15.52 -19.73 1.12
N PRO A 156 -16.33 -18.70 0.80
CA PRO A 156 -17.28 -18.75 -0.32
C PRO A 156 -16.59 -18.79 -1.68
N ARG A 157 -15.34 -18.32 -1.78
CA ARG A 157 -14.53 -18.39 -2.99
C ARG A 157 -13.39 -19.37 -2.77
N LYS A 158 -13.27 -20.36 -3.65
CA LYS A 158 -12.21 -21.37 -3.58
C LYS A 158 -10.92 -20.85 -4.21
N VAL A 159 -10.42 -19.76 -3.64
CA VAL A 159 -9.16 -19.09 -3.99
C VAL A 159 -8.40 -18.76 -2.70
N ASP A 160 -7.09 -18.89 -2.72
CA ASP A 160 -6.20 -18.60 -1.59
C ASP A 160 -4.80 -18.19 -2.02
N PHE A 161 -3.97 -17.79 -1.05
CA PHE A 161 -2.58 -17.43 -1.28
C PHE A 161 -1.77 -18.57 -1.91
N LEU A 162 -1.98 -19.83 -1.48
CA LEU A 162 -1.27 -20.98 -2.07
C LEU A 162 -1.58 -21.15 -3.57
N GLY A 163 -2.84 -20.94 -3.98
CA GLY A 163 -3.24 -20.93 -5.38
C GLY A 163 -2.58 -19.82 -6.18
N GLN A 164 -2.53 -18.59 -5.63
CA GLN A 164 -1.85 -17.46 -6.27
C GLN A 164 -0.35 -17.72 -6.44
N MET A 165 0.28 -18.26 -5.39
CA MET A 165 1.68 -18.70 -5.40
C MET A 165 1.95 -19.77 -6.47
N SER A 166 1.04 -20.75 -6.59
CA SER A 166 1.13 -21.79 -7.63
C SER A 166 1.09 -21.19 -9.03
N ILE A 167 0.20 -20.24 -9.30
CA ILE A 167 0.12 -19.55 -10.60
C ILE A 167 1.45 -18.82 -10.89
N PHE A 168 1.94 -18.00 -9.95
CA PHE A 168 3.18 -17.24 -10.11
C PHE A 168 4.40 -18.16 -10.36
N LEU A 169 4.56 -19.20 -9.55
CA LEU A 169 5.70 -20.12 -9.65
C LEU A 169 5.67 -20.95 -10.93
N ASN A 170 4.49 -21.37 -11.39
CA ASN A 170 4.35 -22.16 -12.63
C ASN A 170 4.66 -21.37 -13.91
N GLN A 171 4.61 -20.03 -13.85
CA GLN A 171 4.98 -19.18 -14.98
C GLN A 171 6.49 -19.07 -15.19
N SER A 172 7.31 -19.53 -14.23
CA SER A 172 8.78 -19.50 -14.32
C SER A 172 9.33 -18.10 -14.66
N ASN A 173 8.74 -17.07 -14.06
CA ASN A 173 9.16 -15.68 -14.26
C ASN A 173 10.65 -15.50 -13.93
N VAL A 174 11.36 -14.76 -14.77
CA VAL A 174 12.75 -14.35 -14.52
C VAL A 174 12.73 -12.88 -14.12
N LEU A 175 12.65 -12.63 -12.82
CA LEU A 175 12.64 -11.30 -12.24
C LEU A 175 14.00 -10.99 -11.59
N ASP A 176 14.40 -9.73 -11.62
CA ASP A 176 15.61 -9.26 -10.93
C ASP A 176 15.31 -9.09 -9.44
N PRO A 177 15.90 -9.91 -8.55
CA PRO A 177 15.57 -9.86 -7.13
C PRO A 177 15.93 -8.55 -6.44
N ASP A 178 16.90 -7.81 -6.97
CA ASP A 178 17.35 -6.53 -6.37
C ASP A 178 16.40 -5.37 -6.70
N THR A 179 15.55 -5.54 -7.72
CA THR A 179 14.60 -4.51 -8.18
C THR A 179 13.14 -4.97 -8.17
N THR A 180 12.87 -6.14 -7.57
CA THR A 180 11.52 -6.70 -7.41
C THR A 180 11.05 -6.60 -5.96
N LEU A 181 9.90 -5.99 -5.75
CA LEU A 181 9.17 -6.03 -4.49
C LEU A 181 8.09 -7.12 -4.54
N TYR A 182 7.97 -7.92 -3.48
CA TYR A 182 6.84 -8.80 -3.25
C TYR A 182 5.93 -8.18 -2.18
N SER A 183 4.72 -7.74 -2.56
CA SER A 183 3.70 -7.28 -1.63
C SER A 183 2.73 -8.42 -1.28
N ILE A 184 2.45 -8.59 0.00
CA ILE A 184 1.60 -9.66 0.52
C ILE A 184 0.59 -9.04 1.48
N PHE A 185 -0.70 -9.08 1.12
CA PHE A 185 -1.76 -8.48 1.92
C PHE A 185 -2.94 -9.44 2.09
N PHE A 186 -3.02 -10.06 3.27
CA PHE A 186 -4.05 -11.04 3.64
C PHE A 186 -4.48 -10.83 5.10
N GLY A 187 -5.47 -11.61 5.55
CA GLY A 187 -5.96 -11.62 6.92
C GLY A 187 -7.44 -11.27 7.05
N ILE A 188 -8.01 -10.52 6.10
CA ILE A 188 -9.43 -10.10 6.16
C ILE A 188 -10.34 -11.32 6.03
N ASN A 189 -10.17 -12.12 4.98
CA ASN A 189 -11.00 -13.29 4.75
C ASN A 189 -10.70 -14.41 5.75
N ASP A 190 -9.45 -14.54 6.22
CA ASP A 190 -9.06 -15.46 7.30
C ASP A 190 -9.79 -15.12 8.60
N TYR A 191 -9.82 -13.84 9.00
CA TYR A 191 -10.53 -13.40 10.19
C TYR A 191 -12.04 -13.63 10.07
N ILE A 192 -12.64 -13.28 8.93
CA ILE A 192 -14.08 -13.52 8.70
C ILE A 192 -14.39 -15.02 8.76
N ALA A 193 -13.57 -15.87 8.13
CA ALA A 193 -13.74 -17.32 8.17
C ALA A 193 -13.55 -17.89 9.58
N SER A 194 -12.66 -17.33 10.39
CA SER A 194 -12.44 -17.79 11.77
C SER A 194 -13.67 -17.64 12.67
N LEU A 195 -14.57 -16.71 12.33
CA LEU A 195 -15.84 -16.54 13.04
C LEU A 195 -16.83 -17.69 12.78
N ILE A 196 -16.55 -18.54 11.78
CA ILE A 196 -17.39 -19.65 11.35
C ILE A 196 -16.68 -20.99 11.57
N ASP A 197 -15.43 -21.12 11.11
CA ASP A 197 -14.69 -22.38 11.04
C ASP A 197 -13.87 -22.68 12.30
N GLY A 198 -13.75 -21.71 13.22
CA GLY A 198 -12.87 -21.79 14.38
C GLY A 198 -11.59 -20.99 14.20
N ASP A 199 -10.86 -20.78 15.29
CA ASP A 199 -9.69 -19.91 15.30
C ASP A 199 -8.44 -20.64 14.81
N HIS A 200 -8.12 -20.45 13.52
CA HIS A 200 -6.92 -20.98 12.85
C HIS A 200 -5.97 -19.87 12.38
N LEU A 201 -6.08 -18.66 12.96
CA LEU A 201 -5.31 -17.51 12.49
C LEU A 201 -3.81 -17.73 12.70
N GLN A 202 -3.40 -18.37 13.79
CA GLN A 202 -1.97 -18.65 14.03
C GLN A 202 -1.38 -19.58 12.97
N GLU A 203 -2.11 -20.63 12.58
CA GLU A 203 -1.72 -21.53 11.50
C GLU A 203 -1.61 -20.77 10.17
N ALA A 204 -2.59 -19.91 9.86
CA ALA A 204 -2.56 -19.07 8.66
C ALA A 204 -1.34 -18.14 8.62
N ALA A 205 -0.96 -17.51 9.74
CA ALA A 205 0.26 -16.71 9.83
C ALA A 205 1.52 -17.52 9.49
N GLN A 206 1.62 -18.76 9.96
CA GLN A 206 2.75 -19.64 9.64
C GLN A 206 2.79 -20.02 8.16
N VAL A 207 1.64 -20.27 7.55
CA VAL A 207 1.55 -20.55 6.11
C VAL A 207 2.04 -19.34 5.30
N LEU A 208 1.64 -18.12 5.66
CA LEU A 208 2.12 -16.90 5.00
C LEU A 208 3.64 -16.77 5.07
N LEU A 209 4.23 -16.98 6.25
CA LEU A 209 5.69 -16.95 6.43
C LEU A 209 6.39 -18.04 5.62
N ALA A 210 5.80 -19.23 5.50
CA ALA A 210 6.31 -20.30 4.66
C ALA A 210 6.32 -19.92 3.17
N GLN A 211 5.30 -19.21 2.67
CA GLN A 211 5.29 -18.71 1.30
C GLN A 211 6.36 -17.64 1.04
N ILE A 212 6.61 -16.74 2.00
CA ILE A 212 7.75 -15.80 1.92
C ILE A 212 9.07 -16.57 1.79
N LYS A 213 9.26 -17.63 2.58
CA LYS A 213 10.46 -18.46 2.51
C LYS A 213 10.61 -19.17 1.15
N ILE A 214 9.51 -19.58 0.53
CA ILE A 214 9.51 -20.16 -0.82
C ILE A 214 9.93 -19.09 -1.84
N LEU A 215 9.34 -17.89 -1.79
CA LEU A 215 9.71 -16.78 -2.68
C LEU A 215 11.16 -16.33 -2.51
N SER A 216 11.69 -16.35 -1.29
CA SER A 216 13.08 -15.95 -1.02
C SER A 216 14.12 -16.99 -1.47
N SER A 217 13.68 -18.22 -1.76
CA SER A 217 14.49 -19.35 -2.18
C SER A 217 14.60 -19.45 -3.70
N ALA A 218 15.55 -20.25 -4.20
CA ALA A 218 15.66 -20.53 -5.63
C ALA A 218 14.37 -21.21 -6.16
N PRO A 219 13.92 -20.90 -7.39
CA PRO A 219 14.59 -20.06 -8.38
C PRO A 219 14.31 -18.56 -8.25
N THR A 220 13.27 -18.18 -7.51
CA THR A 220 12.80 -16.78 -7.39
C THR A 220 13.84 -15.88 -6.74
N ASN A 221 14.51 -16.36 -5.68
CA ASN A 221 15.55 -15.65 -4.94
C ASN A 221 15.13 -14.25 -4.45
N GLY A 222 13.84 -14.04 -4.15
CA GLY A 222 13.30 -12.75 -3.74
C GLY A 222 14.04 -12.16 -2.54
N ARG A 223 14.18 -10.83 -2.53
CA ARG A 223 14.95 -10.09 -1.52
C ARG A 223 14.15 -9.03 -0.77
N SER A 224 13.13 -8.44 -1.40
CA SER A 224 12.35 -7.35 -0.81
C SER A 224 10.89 -7.75 -0.64
N PHE A 225 10.40 -7.72 0.59
CA PHE A 225 9.04 -8.12 0.95
C PHE A 225 8.35 -7.01 1.74
N MET A 226 7.12 -6.68 1.37
CA MET A 226 6.24 -5.79 2.13
C MET A 226 5.00 -6.55 2.53
N VAL A 227 4.79 -6.72 3.83
CA VAL A 227 3.62 -7.40 4.37
C VAL A 227 2.69 -6.36 4.96
N LEU A 228 1.42 -6.43 4.58
CA LEU A 228 0.40 -5.46 4.99
C LEU A 228 -0.71 -6.17 5.76
N ASP A 229 -1.33 -5.48 6.71
CA ASP A 229 -2.43 -6.03 7.50
C ASP A 229 -3.55 -5.02 7.76
N VAL A 230 -4.78 -5.54 7.74
CA VAL A 230 -5.99 -4.90 8.27
C VAL A 230 -7.05 -5.94 8.61
N TYR A 231 -6.66 -7.11 9.14
CA TYR A 231 -7.52 -8.30 9.24
C TYR A 231 -8.96 -8.00 9.72
N GLY A 232 -9.11 -7.13 10.71
CA GLY A 232 -10.37 -6.85 11.38
C GLY A 232 -11.08 -5.59 10.89
N ARG A 233 -10.49 -4.81 9.97
CA ARG A 233 -11.06 -3.56 9.43
C ARG A 233 -11.59 -2.63 10.54
N GLY A 234 -10.71 -2.33 11.51
CA GLY A 234 -11.01 -1.53 12.72
C GLY A 234 -11.53 -2.35 13.91
N THR A 235 -11.72 -3.66 13.75
CA THR A 235 -11.98 -4.58 14.87
C THR A 235 -10.67 -5.17 15.38
N HIS A 236 -10.46 -5.10 16.70
CA HIS A 236 -9.29 -5.67 17.36
C HIS A 236 -9.68 -6.83 18.27
N THR A 237 -9.11 -8.01 18.01
CA THR A 237 -9.30 -9.21 18.83
C THR A 237 -7.95 -9.77 19.28
N ALA A 238 -7.93 -10.49 20.40
CA ALA A 238 -6.69 -11.09 20.90
C ALA A 238 -6.04 -12.04 19.87
N SER A 239 -6.84 -12.83 19.14
CA SER A 239 -6.31 -13.75 18.12
C SER A 239 -5.80 -13.02 16.89
N GLY A 240 -6.51 -12.00 16.41
CA GLY A 240 -6.05 -11.18 15.29
C GLY A 240 -4.78 -10.37 15.59
N GLU A 241 -4.64 -9.81 16.80
CA GLU A 241 -3.38 -9.17 17.20
C GLU A 241 -2.24 -10.19 17.35
N ALA A 242 -2.54 -11.40 17.83
CA ALA A 242 -1.56 -12.48 17.85
C ALA A 242 -1.16 -12.91 16.42
N PHE A 243 -2.08 -12.90 15.46
CA PHE A 243 -1.80 -13.20 14.05
C PHE A 243 -0.80 -12.20 13.47
N LYS A 244 -1.07 -10.90 13.64
CA LYS A 244 -0.15 -9.82 13.27
C LYS A 244 1.21 -9.99 13.92
N GLN A 245 1.24 -10.27 15.22
CA GLN A 245 2.49 -10.44 15.97
C GLN A 245 3.33 -11.61 15.47
N THR A 246 2.70 -12.72 15.10
CA THR A 246 3.40 -13.89 14.52
C THR A 246 4.04 -13.54 13.18
N ILE A 247 3.30 -12.87 12.29
CA ILE A 247 3.84 -12.40 11.01
C ILE A 247 4.99 -11.41 11.22
N TYR A 248 4.79 -10.42 12.09
CA TYR A 248 5.78 -9.40 12.43
C TYR A 248 7.09 -10.00 12.95
N ASN A 249 6.99 -10.96 13.87
CA ASN A 249 8.17 -11.69 14.37
C ASN A 249 8.86 -12.47 13.25
N GLY A 250 8.09 -13.16 12.40
CA GLY A 250 8.65 -13.95 11.30
C GLY A 250 9.42 -13.11 10.28
N ILE A 251 8.90 -11.96 9.86
CA ILE A 251 9.63 -11.07 8.94
C ILE A 251 10.85 -10.43 9.61
N SER A 252 10.80 -10.13 10.91
CA SER A 252 11.97 -9.72 11.69
C SER A 252 13.05 -10.80 11.71
N ASP A 253 12.66 -12.07 11.84
CA ASP A 253 13.60 -13.19 11.81
C ASP A 253 14.20 -13.38 10.41
N PHE A 254 13.43 -13.19 9.33
CA PHE A 254 13.98 -13.20 7.97
C PHE A 254 15.01 -12.08 7.75
N HIS A 255 14.76 -10.89 8.27
CA HIS A 255 15.68 -9.76 8.16
C HIS A 255 16.94 -9.96 9.01
N THR A 256 16.77 -10.26 10.29
CA THR A 256 17.90 -10.33 11.25
C THR A 256 18.67 -11.66 11.17
N GLY A 257 18.03 -12.72 10.69
CA GLY A 257 18.57 -14.07 10.56
C GLY A 257 19.53 -14.25 9.38
N SER A 258 19.60 -15.47 8.86
CA SER A 258 20.50 -15.84 7.75
C SER A 258 20.00 -15.42 6.37
N ASP A 259 18.68 -15.23 6.21
CA ASP A 259 18.08 -14.88 4.93
C ASP A 259 18.40 -13.44 4.50
N LYS A 260 18.58 -12.54 5.47
CA LYS A 260 18.96 -11.13 5.25
C LYS A 260 18.05 -10.43 4.24
N LEU A 261 16.74 -10.65 4.36
CA LEU A 261 15.74 -10.04 3.48
C LEU A 261 15.54 -8.57 3.85
N ASN A 262 15.22 -7.74 2.86
CA ASN A 262 14.65 -6.43 3.08
C ASN A 262 13.16 -6.61 3.38
N VAL A 263 12.68 -6.12 4.52
CA VAL A 263 11.28 -6.31 4.93
C VAL A 263 10.64 -4.99 5.34
N ALA A 264 9.35 -4.85 5.05
CA ALA A 264 8.51 -3.80 5.59
C ALA A 264 7.22 -4.41 6.14
N TYR A 265 6.71 -3.83 7.22
CA TYR A 265 5.39 -4.13 7.76
C TYR A 265 4.56 -2.85 7.77
N VAL A 266 3.37 -2.92 7.20
CA VAL A 266 2.44 -1.79 7.10
C VAL A 266 1.13 -2.18 7.79
N ASP A 267 0.79 -1.47 8.86
CA ASP A 267 -0.42 -1.72 9.63
C ASP A 267 -1.50 -0.69 9.30
N PHE A 268 -2.38 -1.05 8.37
CA PHE A 268 -3.47 -0.17 7.96
C PHE A 268 -4.56 0.00 9.01
N SER A 269 -4.55 -0.78 10.11
CA SER A 269 -5.53 -0.58 11.19
C SER A 269 -5.53 0.86 11.71
N ARG A 270 -4.39 1.55 11.63
CA ARG A 270 -4.25 2.97 11.97
C ARG A 270 -5.18 3.88 11.15
N ILE A 271 -5.37 3.61 9.87
CA ILE A 271 -6.31 4.34 9.01
C ILE A 271 -7.74 4.05 9.46
N TRP A 272 -8.09 2.78 9.66
CA TRP A 272 -9.43 2.37 10.09
C TRP A 272 -9.79 2.94 11.47
N ASP A 273 -8.90 2.84 12.45
CA ASP A 273 -9.09 3.41 13.79
C ASP A 273 -9.24 4.92 13.73
N GLY A 274 -8.47 5.57 12.86
CA GLY A 274 -8.53 7.02 12.70
C GLY A 274 -9.87 7.48 12.09
N VAL A 275 -10.35 6.77 11.07
CA VAL A 275 -11.58 7.11 10.34
C VAL A 275 -12.83 6.72 11.15
N LEU A 276 -12.88 5.49 11.66
CA LEU A 276 -14.05 4.93 12.36
C LEU A 276 -14.10 5.32 13.84
N GLY A 277 -12.97 5.79 14.39
CA GLY A 277 -12.89 6.31 15.75
C GLY A 277 -13.46 7.72 15.89
N THR A 278 -13.44 8.23 17.12
CA THR A 278 -13.89 9.61 17.43
C THR A 278 -12.78 10.64 17.28
N THR A 279 -11.52 10.23 17.17
CA THR A 279 -10.37 11.13 17.02
C THR A 279 -9.32 10.46 16.12
N PRO A 280 -8.99 11.03 14.96
CA PRO A 280 -9.49 12.32 14.47
C PRO A 280 -10.90 12.23 13.84
N GLY A 281 -11.39 11.03 13.51
CA GLY A 281 -12.70 10.81 12.87
C GLY A 281 -12.67 11.04 11.36
N TYR A 282 -13.64 10.47 10.64
CA TYR A 282 -13.68 10.47 9.16
C TYR A 282 -13.64 11.86 8.53
N GLU A 283 -14.26 12.88 9.14
CA GLU A 283 -14.27 14.26 8.64
C GLU A 283 -12.86 14.86 8.57
N ALA A 284 -11.97 14.47 9.49
CA ALA A 284 -10.60 14.96 9.49
C ALA A 284 -9.78 14.44 8.31
N PHE A 285 -10.16 13.28 7.76
CA PHE A 285 -9.58 12.75 6.52
C PHE A 285 -10.22 13.38 5.27
N GLY A 286 -11.31 14.14 5.43
CA GLY A 286 -12.06 14.76 4.33
C GLY A 286 -13.33 14.01 3.93
N TYR A 287 -13.62 12.84 4.53
CA TYR A 287 -14.84 12.10 4.21
C TYR A 287 -16.09 12.82 4.73
N THR A 288 -17.22 12.54 4.09
CA THR A 288 -18.56 12.97 4.55
C THR A 288 -19.39 11.81 5.09
N SER A 289 -18.99 10.56 4.80
CA SER A 289 -19.64 9.36 5.31
C SER A 289 -18.69 8.17 5.41
N THR A 290 -18.97 7.28 6.37
CA THR A 290 -18.37 5.96 6.50
C THR A 290 -19.30 4.83 6.05
N ASP A 291 -20.48 5.16 5.51
CA ASP A 291 -21.40 4.18 4.93
C ASP A 291 -20.90 3.71 3.55
N ASP A 292 -21.54 2.67 3.01
CA ASP A 292 -21.25 2.15 1.68
C ASP A 292 -21.97 3.00 0.60
N CYS A 293 -21.23 3.54 -0.36
CA CYS A 293 -21.82 4.39 -1.41
C CYS A 293 -22.83 3.63 -2.30
N VAL A 294 -22.60 2.35 -2.59
CA VAL A 294 -23.43 1.55 -3.51
C VAL A 294 -24.81 1.19 -2.94
N ASP A 295 -24.98 1.11 -1.61
CA ASP A 295 -26.27 0.83 -0.97
C ASP A 295 -26.91 2.12 -0.44
N CYS A 296 -27.10 3.09 -1.34
CA CYS A 296 -27.65 4.39 -0.99
C CYS A 296 -29.18 4.29 -0.75
N SER A 297 -29.65 4.77 0.41
CA SER A 297 -31.05 4.69 0.83
C SER A 297 -31.82 6.03 0.80
N GLY A 298 -31.27 7.04 0.11
CA GLY A 298 -31.82 8.40 0.09
C GLY A 298 -31.64 9.12 -1.24
N ASN A 299 -30.73 10.10 -1.27
CA ASN A 299 -30.44 10.91 -2.44
C ASN A 299 -29.36 10.23 -3.30
N CYS A 300 -29.81 9.34 -4.19
CA CYS A 300 -28.94 8.46 -4.97
C CYS A 300 -29.03 8.77 -6.46
N ASP A 301 -28.01 8.35 -7.21
CA ASP A 301 -28.01 8.43 -8.66
C ASP A 301 -28.98 7.42 -9.31
N ALA A 302 -29.00 7.37 -10.64
CA ALA A 302 -29.88 6.48 -11.38
C ALA A 302 -29.54 4.97 -11.21
N ASN A 303 -28.35 4.64 -10.69
CA ASN A 303 -27.92 3.28 -10.41
C ASN A 303 -28.16 2.88 -8.94
N GLY A 304 -28.64 3.81 -8.11
CA GLY A 304 -28.82 3.60 -6.68
C GLY A 304 -27.55 3.84 -5.85
N TRP A 305 -26.55 4.52 -6.41
CA TRP A 305 -25.30 4.86 -5.74
C TRP A 305 -25.35 6.26 -5.13
N CYS A 306 -24.51 6.55 -4.15
CA CYS A 306 -24.39 7.89 -3.60
C CYS A 306 -23.94 8.90 -4.68
N LEU A 307 -24.33 10.17 -4.55
CA LEU A 307 -24.04 11.20 -5.55
C LEU A 307 -22.59 11.72 -5.50
N ASP A 308 -21.87 11.44 -4.42
CA ASP A 308 -20.51 11.91 -4.17
C ASP A 308 -19.62 10.77 -3.66
N PRO A 309 -19.31 9.78 -4.52
CA PRO A 309 -18.53 8.61 -4.12
C PRO A 309 -17.14 8.95 -3.58
N ALA A 310 -16.54 10.03 -4.08
CA ALA A 310 -15.19 10.45 -3.71
C ALA A 310 -15.02 10.78 -2.21
N HIS A 311 -16.12 11.18 -1.55
CA HIS A 311 -16.09 11.54 -0.13
C HIS A 311 -16.69 10.47 0.78
N TYR A 312 -16.87 9.24 0.29
CA TYR A 312 -17.27 8.08 1.09
C TYR A 312 -16.05 7.20 1.40
N PHE A 313 -15.96 6.71 2.64
CA PHE A 313 -14.87 5.79 3.01
C PHE A 313 -15.02 4.43 2.32
N TYR A 314 -16.24 3.92 2.20
CA TYR A 314 -16.54 2.66 1.54
C TYR A 314 -17.32 2.87 0.25
N TRP A 315 -16.91 2.15 -0.80
CA TRP A 315 -17.64 2.09 -2.07
C TRP A 315 -18.73 1.01 -2.01
N ILE A 316 -18.32 -0.24 -1.77
CA ILE A 316 -19.21 -1.37 -1.50
C ILE A 316 -18.98 -1.86 -0.08
N SER A 317 -19.90 -2.70 0.42
CA SER A 317 -19.86 -3.14 1.80
C SER A 317 -18.52 -3.68 2.27
N GLY A 318 -17.93 -2.94 3.22
CA GLY A 318 -16.65 -3.23 3.82
C GLY A 318 -15.46 -3.26 2.85
N HIS A 319 -15.56 -2.56 1.70
CA HIS A 319 -14.44 -2.35 0.78
C HIS A 319 -14.21 -0.84 0.54
N PRO A 320 -12.95 -0.38 0.64
CA PRO A 320 -12.58 1.02 0.47
C PRO A 320 -13.05 1.60 -0.87
N SER A 321 -13.40 2.89 -0.88
CA SER A 321 -13.45 3.69 -2.11
C SER A 321 -12.06 3.86 -2.73
N ASN A 322 -12.02 4.31 -3.98
CA ASN A 322 -10.80 4.66 -4.70
C ASN A 322 -9.94 5.65 -3.91
N GLU A 323 -10.56 6.67 -3.33
CA GLU A 323 -9.88 7.72 -2.58
C GLU A 323 -9.30 7.17 -1.27
N THR A 324 -9.98 6.17 -0.70
CA THR A 324 -9.47 5.40 0.43
C THR A 324 -8.31 4.49 0.03
N MET A 325 -8.38 3.82 -1.14
CA MET A 325 -7.27 3.05 -1.71
C MET A 325 -6.04 3.94 -1.97
N ARG A 326 -6.25 5.20 -2.39
CA ARG A 326 -5.17 6.19 -2.56
C ARG A 326 -4.51 6.56 -1.23
N ILE A 327 -5.25 6.82 -0.16
CA ILE A 327 -4.61 7.11 1.14
C ILE A 327 -3.92 5.88 1.74
N MET A 328 -4.37 4.66 1.43
CA MET A 328 -3.62 3.44 1.78
C MET A 328 -2.25 3.42 1.08
N ALA A 329 -2.19 3.80 -0.20
CA ALA A 329 -0.92 3.94 -0.92
C ALA A 329 -0.04 5.08 -0.36
N ASP A 330 -0.64 6.21 0.04
CA ASP A 330 0.08 7.28 0.73
C ASP A 330 0.67 6.80 2.06
N TYR A 331 -0.08 6.00 2.82
CA TYR A 331 0.37 5.47 4.10
C TYR A 331 1.53 4.50 3.91
N VAL A 332 1.47 3.63 2.90
CA VAL A 332 2.62 2.79 2.49
C VAL A 332 3.84 3.67 2.21
N HIS A 333 3.68 4.75 1.45
CA HIS A 333 4.78 5.67 1.18
C HIS A 333 5.33 6.32 2.46
N GLU A 334 4.47 6.74 3.39
CA GLU A 334 4.90 7.29 4.68
C GLU A 334 5.65 6.26 5.54
N VAL A 335 5.22 5.00 5.56
CA VAL A 335 5.93 3.92 6.27
C VAL A 335 7.30 3.67 5.66
N LEU A 336 7.37 3.51 4.33
CA LEU A 336 8.63 3.24 3.64
C LEU A 336 9.62 4.41 3.75
N ALA A 337 9.13 5.65 3.79
CA ALA A 337 9.99 6.83 3.96
C ALA A 337 10.37 7.09 5.43
N GLY A 338 9.41 6.95 6.35
CA GLY A 338 9.51 7.46 7.72
C GLY A 338 9.85 6.42 8.79
N CYS A 339 9.52 5.15 8.59
CA CYS A 339 9.69 4.10 9.61
C CYS A 339 10.95 3.24 9.38
N GLN A 340 12.05 3.88 8.98
CA GLN A 340 13.31 3.18 8.74
C GLN A 340 13.89 2.61 10.04
N VAL A 341 14.22 1.31 10.02
CA VAL A 341 14.90 0.62 11.13
C VAL A 341 16.26 0.09 10.66
N ALA A 342 17.25 0.17 11.55
CA ALA A 342 18.64 -0.16 11.27
C ALA A 342 18.96 -1.65 11.43
#